data_AF-A0A9P0KIG9-F1
#
_entry.id   AF-A0A9P0KIG9-F1
#
_cell.length_a   1.000
_cell.length_b   1.000
_cell.length_c   1.000
_cell.angle_alpha   90.00
_cell.angle_beta   90.00
_cell.angle_gamma   90.00
#
_symmetry.space_group_name_H-M   'P 1'
#
loop_
_entity.id
_entity.type
_entity.pdbx_description
1 polymer ?
#
loop_
_entity_poly.entity_id
_entity_poly.type
_entity_poly.pdbx_seq_one_letter_code
_entity_poly.pdbx_strand_id
1 'polypeptide(L)'
;MTYQVPFTLTKFEKTLFCIDIVVVNVMLFILTLECITKRDKWEWFLNSLSDLDEEAELKIDFSLRWKYLLFMSIGHMLYFGEIGCWIYVYSTPFGKYVTYFETVTFFAFGNWVEYSCLVNTLFICNTSLVLKKQFAELNRKFQRYIQSNISEVNLEGKIIRSIRNINKHYTDLAEICDCFNDLFGLKITMVLWQAVLLILRQVCGLFMMHEINVAWTWPAFYLVIFAFTKCVCQVLSMVLCLNSTTMEAIDILKTSQLVEETLRHRSKIAEELKILVRVLEVFKPQFTACGFLVIKKSTLIRLLDVVATNVVVVVEFRSTLAQKEQS
;
A
#
# COMPACT_ATOMS: atom_id res chain seq x y z
N MET A 1 12.98 46.62 0.26
CA MET A 1 13.68 45.44 -0.29
C MET A 1 12.65 44.36 -0.57
N THR A 2 12.23 44.23 -1.83
CA THR A 2 11.45 43.09 -2.30
C THR A 2 12.41 41.91 -2.44
N TYR A 3 12.29 40.91 -1.57
CA TYR A 3 12.91 39.60 -1.79
C TYR A 3 12.29 39.02 -3.06
N GLN A 4 12.94 39.20 -4.21
CA GLN A 4 12.68 38.36 -5.37
C GLN A 4 13.14 36.97 -5.00
N VAL A 5 12.19 36.11 -4.66
CA VAL A 5 12.43 34.69 -4.42
C VAL A 5 12.85 34.09 -5.77
N PRO A 6 14.13 33.70 -5.97
CA PRO A 6 14.61 33.24 -7.26
C PRO A 6 14.36 31.74 -7.39
N PHE A 7 13.14 31.27 -7.11
CA PHE A 7 12.74 29.90 -7.41
C PHE A 7 12.16 29.87 -8.83
N THR A 8 13.03 30.09 -9.82
CA THR A 8 12.68 29.69 -11.19
C THR A 8 13.11 28.24 -11.36
N LEU A 9 12.14 27.32 -11.24
CA LEU A 9 12.35 25.92 -11.60
C LEU A 9 12.95 25.86 -13.00
N THR A 10 14.01 25.08 -13.15
CA THR A 10 14.62 24.76 -14.44
C THR A 10 13.57 24.13 -15.37
N LYS A 11 13.77 24.23 -16.69
CA LYS A 11 12.89 23.60 -17.68
C LYS A 11 12.71 22.10 -17.43
N PHE A 12 13.77 21.45 -16.95
CA PHE A 12 13.76 20.04 -16.57
C PHE A 12 12.86 19.76 -15.36
N GLU A 13 12.96 20.55 -14.29
CA GLU A 13 12.12 20.40 -13.10
C GLU A 13 10.64 20.63 -13.40
N LYS A 14 10.33 21.66 -14.20
CA LYS A 14 8.96 21.89 -14.67
C LYS A 14 8.43 20.69 -15.45
N THR A 15 9.27 20.06 -16.27
CA THR A 15 8.88 18.89 -17.06
C THR A 15 8.64 17.67 -16.18
N LEU A 16 9.58 17.35 -15.26
CA LEU A 16 9.42 16.24 -14.31
C LEU A 16 8.18 16.43 -13.43
N PHE A 17 7.94 17.65 -12.97
CA PHE A 17 6.79 17.97 -12.14
C PHE A 17 5.47 17.88 -12.92
N CYS A 18 5.42 18.38 -14.16
CA CYS A 18 4.25 18.19 -15.03
C CYS A 18 3.99 16.70 -15.31
N ILE A 19 5.03 15.90 -15.53
CA ILE A 19 4.90 14.45 -15.70
C ILE A 19 4.33 13.81 -14.43
N ASP A 20 4.87 14.14 -13.26
CA ASP A 20 4.39 13.65 -11.97
C ASP A 20 2.89 13.97 -11.79
N ILE A 21 2.49 15.22 -12.05
CA ILE A 21 1.09 15.66 -11.97
C ILE A 21 0.20 14.88 -12.94
N VAL A 22 0.59 14.76 -14.20
CA VAL A 22 -0.23 14.06 -15.21
C VAL A 22 -0.36 12.59 -14.84
N VAL A 23 0.75 11.95 -14.46
CA VAL A 23 0.76 10.55 -14.02
C VAL A 23 -0.16 10.36 -12.82
N VAL A 24 -0.04 11.21 -11.81
CA VAL A 24 -0.89 11.15 -10.61
C VAL A 24 -2.37 11.40 -10.93
N ASN A 25 -2.69 12.34 -11.82
CA ASN A 25 -4.07 12.60 -12.22
C ASN A 25 -4.69 11.39 -12.94
N VAL A 26 -3.94 10.81 -13.88
CA VAL A 26 -4.36 9.58 -14.57
C VAL A 26 -4.52 8.44 -13.56
N MET A 27 -3.61 8.32 -12.60
CA MET A 27 -3.70 7.34 -11.54
C MET A 27 -4.96 7.52 -10.68
N LEU A 28 -5.22 8.73 -10.19
CA LEU A 28 -6.43 9.05 -9.42
C LEU A 28 -7.71 8.74 -10.21
N PHE A 29 -7.75 9.13 -11.48
CA PHE A 29 -8.88 8.82 -12.36
C PHE A 29 -9.09 7.31 -12.52
N ILE A 30 -8.02 6.54 -12.72
CA ILE A 30 -8.11 5.07 -12.81
C ILE A 30 -8.61 4.49 -11.48
N LEU A 31 -8.14 4.98 -10.32
CA LEU A 31 -8.62 4.52 -9.01
C LEU A 31 -10.11 4.82 -8.80
N THR A 32 -10.57 5.98 -9.24
CA THR A 32 -11.99 6.34 -9.25
C THR A 32 -12.80 5.36 -10.07
N LEU A 33 -12.37 5.11 -11.32
CA LEU A 33 -13.04 4.16 -12.20
C LEU A 33 -13.03 2.75 -11.62
N GLU A 34 -11.93 2.32 -11.02
CA GLU A 34 -11.82 1.02 -10.38
C GLU A 34 -12.81 0.88 -9.21
N CYS A 35 -12.94 1.91 -8.38
CA CYS A 35 -13.92 1.92 -7.29
C CYS A 35 -15.37 1.85 -7.80
N ILE A 36 -15.69 2.55 -8.88
CA ILE A 36 -17.03 2.53 -9.49
C ILE A 36 -17.33 1.18 -10.13
N THR A 37 -16.39 0.67 -10.92
CA THR A 37 -16.56 -0.59 -11.69
C THR A 37 -16.54 -1.84 -10.82
N LYS A 38 -15.89 -1.79 -9.64
CA LYS A 38 -15.82 -2.91 -8.69
C LYS A 38 -16.76 -2.74 -7.48
N ARG A 39 -17.85 -1.98 -7.61
CA ARG A 39 -18.79 -1.71 -6.50
C ARG A 39 -19.25 -2.97 -5.77
N ASP A 40 -19.67 -3.99 -6.51
CA ASP A 40 -20.19 -5.24 -5.92
C ASP A 40 -19.11 -6.00 -5.15
N LYS A 41 -17.87 -6.01 -5.68
CA LYS A 41 -16.71 -6.59 -4.97
C LYS A 41 -16.40 -5.82 -3.69
N TRP A 42 -16.48 -4.50 -3.70
CA TRP A 42 -16.32 -3.69 -2.49
C TRP A 42 -17.38 -4.02 -1.45
N GLU A 43 -18.64 -4.16 -1.86
CA GLU A 43 -19.74 -4.48 -0.95
C GLU A 43 -19.55 -5.86 -0.32
N TRP A 44 -19.24 -6.87 -1.14
CA TRP A 44 -18.91 -8.21 -0.66
C TRP A 44 -17.73 -8.16 0.32
N PHE A 45 -16.63 -7.53 -0.07
CA PHE A 45 -15.41 -7.45 0.74
C PHE A 45 -15.65 -6.81 2.11
N LEU A 46 -16.42 -5.71 2.14
CA LEU A 46 -16.72 -4.99 3.37
C LEU A 46 -17.67 -5.77 4.27
N ASN A 47 -18.62 -6.52 3.70
CA ASN A 47 -19.51 -7.40 4.46
C ASN A 47 -18.70 -8.58 5.04
N SER A 48 -17.87 -9.24 4.23
CA SER A 48 -17.00 -10.33 4.71
C SER A 48 -16.04 -9.90 5.82
N LEU A 49 -15.49 -8.68 5.74
CA LEU A 49 -14.68 -8.13 6.84
C LEU A 49 -15.50 -7.84 8.10
N SER A 50 -16.75 -7.39 7.95
CA SER A 50 -17.66 -7.12 9.08
C SER A 50 -18.00 -8.40 9.82
N ASP A 51 -18.32 -9.46 9.07
CA ASP A 51 -18.65 -10.77 9.63
C ASP A 51 -17.46 -11.33 10.44
N LEU A 52 -16.22 -11.15 9.95
CA LEU A 52 -15.01 -11.54 10.66
C LEU A 52 -14.80 -10.76 11.96
N ASP A 53 -15.13 -9.48 11.99
CA ASP A 53 -14.92 -8.62 13.16
C ASP A 53 -15.93 -8.93 14.28
N GLU A 54 -17.18 -9.20 13.90
CA GLU A 54 -18.21 -9.69 14.82
C GLU A 54 -17.78 -11.03 15.46
N GLU A 55 -17.23 -11.97 14.69
CA GLU A 55 -16.77 -13.26 15.23
C GLU A 55 -15.57 -13.10 16.17
N ALA A 56 -14.73 -12.09 15.97
CA ALA A 56 -13.53 -11.88 16.77
C ALA A 56 -13.76 -11.08 18.06
N GLU A 57 -15.00 -10.67 18.37
CA GLU A 57 -15.34 -9.73 19.46
C GLU A 57 -14.49 -8.45 19.42
N LEU A 58 -13.93 -8.13 18.27
CA LEU A 58 -13.05 -7.01 18.08
C LEU A 58 -13.96 -5.80 17.90
N LYS A 59 -13.92 -4.86 18.85
CA LYS A 59 -14.55 -3.54 18.68
C LYS A 59 -13.74 -2.69 17.69
N ILE A 60 -13.46 -3.20 16.49
CA ILE A 60 -12.88 -2.36 15.45
C ILE A 60 -14.04 -1.56 14.89
N ASP A 61 -13.99 -0.24 15.10
CA ASP A 61 -15.07 0.66 14.75
C ASP A 61 -15.26 0.70 13.22
N PHE A 62 -16.17 -0.14 12.71
CA PHE A 62 -16.59 -0.20 11.31
C PHE A 62 -17.25 1.09 10.79
N SER A 63 -17.35 2.15 11.61
CA SER A 63 -17.50 3.51 11.13
C SER A 63 -16.44 3.90 10.08
N LEU A 64 -15.33 3.15 9.99
CA LEU A 64 -14.34 3.25 8.92
C LEU A 64 -14.91 3.01 7.51
N ARG A 65 -15.96 2.18 7.34
CA ARG A 65 -16.62 1.92 6.04
C ARG A 65 -17.26 3.20 5.49
N TRP A 66 -18.05 3.87 6.33
CA TRP A 66 -18.69 5.13 5.99
C TRP A 66 -17.68 6.27 5.91
N LYS A 67 -16.67 6.29 6.78
CA LYS A 67 -15.56 7.25 6.68
C LYS A 67 -14.79 7.09 5.38
N TYR A 68 -14.52 5.86 4.90
CA TYR A 68 -13.82 5.61 3.64
C TYR A 68 -14.66 5.99 2.42
N LEU A 69 -15.95 5.61 2.39
CA LEU A 69 -16.86 6.01 1.31
C LEU A 69 -17.08 7.53 1.28
N LEU A 70 -17.27 8.16 2.43
CA LEU A 70 -17.38 9.61 2.57
C LEU A 70 -16.07 10.29 2.17
N PHE A 71 -14.93 9.72 2.54
CA PHE A 71 -13.60 10.22 2.18
C PHE A 71 -13.35 10.15 0.69
N MET A 72 -13.61 9.01 0.05
CA MET A 72 -13.52 8.86 -1.39
C MET A 72 -14.45 9.89 -2.05
N SER A 73 -15.69 10.06 -1.57
CA SER A 73 -16.66 11.02 -2.12
C SER A 73 -16.20 12.49 -1.97
N ILE A 74 -15.67 12.87 -0.80
CA ILE A 74 -15.07 14.19 -0.56
C ILE A 74 -13.85 14.38 -1.47
N GLY A 75 -13.07 13.33 -1.67
CA GLY A 75 -11.91 13.39 -2.54
C GLY A 75 -12.23 13.58 -4.01
N HIS A 76 -13.30 12.96 -4.49
CA HIS A 76 -13.84 13.25 -5.81
C HIS A 76 -14.35 14.70 -5.89
N MET A 77 -15.06 15.19 -4.87
CA MET A 77 -15.52 16.60 -4.86
C MET A 77 -14.37 17.59 -4.91
N LEU A 78 -13.29 17.37 -4.15
CA LEU A 78 -12.12 18.24 -4.15
C LEU A 78 -11.37 18.18 -5.49
N TYR A 79 -11.22 16.99 -6.07
CA TYR A 79 -10.66 16.80 -7.40
C TYR A 79 -11.43 17.57 -8.49
N PHE A 80 -12.76 17.46 -8.50
CA PHE A 80 -13.60 18.21 -9.44
C PHE A 80 -13.58 19.72 -9.16
N GLY A 81 -13.51 20.12 -7.88
CA GLY A 81 -13.34 21.52 -7.48
C GLY A 81 -12.03 22.11 -8.01
N GLU A 82 -10.96 21.33 -8.00
CA GLU A 82 -9.66 21.75 -8.53
C GLU A 82 -9.65 21.88 -10.06
N ILE A 83 -10.23 20.91 -10.78
CA ILE A 83 -10.45 21.03 -12.23
C ILE A 83 -11.25 22.30 -12.53
N GLY A 84 -12.28 22.59 -11.73
CA GLY A 84 -13.05 23.83 -11.81
C GLY A 84 -12.20 25.08 -11.60
N CYS A 85 -11.31 25.08 -10.60
CA CYS A 85 -10.36 26.16 -10.36
C CYS A 85 -9.37 26.35 -11.51
N TRP A 86 -8.85 25.27 -12.08
CA TRP A 86 -7.97 25.33 -13.26
C TRP A 86 -8.67 25.92 -14.47
N ILE A 87 -9.89 25.44 -14.77
CA ILE A 87 -10.73 26.00 -15.85
C ILE A 87 -10.99 27.49 -15.60
N TYR A 88 -11.29 27.88 -14.36
CA TYR A 88 -11.55 29.28 -14.00
C TYR A 88 -10.30 30.17 -14.15
N VAL A 89 -9.13 29.72 -13.66
CA VAL A 89 -7.87 30.47 -13.76
C VAL A 89 -7.42 30.62 -15.22
N TYR A 90 -7.57 29.57 -16.05
CA TYR A 90 -7.19 29.64 -17.46
C TYR A 90 -8.23 30.34 -18.36
N SER A 91 -9.48 30.46 -17.92
CA SER A 91 -10.52 31.20 -18.65
C SER A 91 -10.61 32.68 -18.27
N THR A 92 -9.95 33.12 -17.19
CA THR A 92 -9.96 34.52 -16.77
C THR A 92 -8.74 35.30 -17.28
N PRO A 93 -8.89 36.56 -17.72
CA PRO A 93 -7.84 37.31 -18.41
C PRO A 93 -6.76 37.91 -17.47
N PHE A 94 -6.63 37.42 -16.23
CA PHE A 94 -5.77 38.00 -15.21
C PHE A 94 -4.33 37.47 -15.27
N GLY A 95 -3.63 37.76 -16.37
CA GLY A 95 -2.24 37.35 -16.61
C GLY A 95 -1.21 37.70 -15.50
N LYS A 96 -1.50 38.67 -14.62
CA LYS A 96 -0.59 39.08 -13.53
C LYS A 96 -0.61 38.17 -12.30
N TYR A 97 -1.67 37.38 -12.09
CA TYR A 97 -1.79 36.49 -10.93
C TYR A 97 -1.66 35.00 -11.29
N VAL A 98 -1.50 34.69 -12.58
CA VAL A 98 -1.40 33.31 -13.10
C VAL A 98 -0.34 32.53 -12.33
N THR A 99 0.87 33.08 -12.14
CA THR A 99 1.96 32.38 -11.43
C THR A 99 1.66 32.12 -9.95
N TYR A 100 0.93 33.02 -9.28
CA TYR A 100 0.52 32.81 -7.89
C TYR A 100 -0.54 31.72 -7.78
N PHE A 101 -1.58 31.78 -8.62
CA PHE A 101 -2.62 30.75 -8.66
C PHE A 101 -2.08 29.39 -9.07
N GLU A 102 -1.21 29.32 -10.07
CA GLU A 102 -0.49 28.10 -10.44
C GLU A 102 0.23 27.51 -9.23
N THR A 103 1.03 28.32 -8.52
CA THR A 103 1.78 27.87 -7.33
C THR A 103 0.88 27.34 -6.22
N VAL A 104 -0.21 28.06 -5.90
CA VAL A 104 -1.17 27.66 -4.87
C VAL A 104 -1.88 26.37 -5.26
N THR A 105 -2.35 26.26 -6.50
CA THR A 105 -3.01 25.06 -7.00
C THR A 105 -2.05 23.87 -7.02
N PHE A 106 -0.81 24.06 -7.46
CA PHE A 106 0.22 23.02 -7.42
C PHE A 106 0.49 22.52 -5.99
N PHE A 107 0.58 23.43 -5.03
CA PHE A 107 0.78 23.06 -3.62
C PHE A 107 -0.44 22.32 -3.06
N ALA A 108 -1.66 22.81 -3.34
CA ALA A 108 -2.89 22.17 -2.90
C ALA A 108 -3.02 20.75 -3.47
N PHE A 109 -2.75 20.57 -4.77
CA PHE A 109 -2.76 19.28 -5.44
C PHE A 109 -1.74 18.31 -4.85
N GLY A 110 -0.50 18.74 -4.68
CA GLY A 110 0.55 17.89 -4.09
C GLY A 110 0.16 17.37 -2.71
N ASN A 111 -0.36 18.25 -1.84
CA ASN A 111 -0.85 17.86 -0.52
C ASN A 111 -2.05 16.91 -0.60
N TRP A 112 -2.98 17.15 -1.53
CA TRP A 112 -4.14 16.31 -1.75
C TRP A 112 -3.75 14.88 -2.13
N VAL A 113 -2.84 14.73 -3.08
CA VAL A 113 -2.34 13.44 -3.55
C VAL A 113 -1.67 12.69 -2.40
N GLU A 114 -0.77 13.35 -1.68
CA GLU A 114 -0.10 12.74 -0.53
C GLU A 114 -1.09 12.31 0.56
N TYR A 115 -2.12 13.12 0.81
CA TYR A 115 -3.17 12.81 1.78
C TYR A 115 -4.01 11.60 1.34
N SER A 116 -4.41 11.54 0.07
CA SER A 116 -5.12 10.40 -0.51
C SER A 116 -4.30 9.10 -0.40
N CYS A 117 -3.01 9.17 -0.70
CA CYS A 117 -2.12 8.02 -0.59
C CYS A 117 -1.95 7.58 0.87
N LEU A 118 -1.80 8.52 1.81
CA LEU A 118 -1.74 8.22 3.24
C LEU A 118 -3.00 7.49 3.70
N VAL A 119 -4.19 7.97 3.34
CA VAL A 119 -5.45 7.34 3.75
C VAL A 119 -5.62 5.95 3.12
N ASN A 120 -5.28 5.78 1.85
CA ASN A 120 -5.28 4.45 1.23
C ASN A 120 -4.30 3.50 1.93
N THR A 121 -3.10 3.96 2.27
CA THR A 121 -2.15 3.16 3.05
C THR A 121 -2.70 2.79 4.42
N LEU A 122 -3.32 3.74 5.15
CA LEU A 122 -3.93 3.45 6.44
C LEU A 122 -5.05 2.41 6.32
N PHE A 123 -5.88 2.51 5.28
CA PHE A 123 -6.93 1.52 5.02
C PHE A 123 -6.33 0.13 4.75
N ILE A 124 -5.36 0.06 3.82
CA ILE A 124 -4.61 -1.17 3.50
C ILE A 124 -4.01 -1.80 4.76
N CYS A 125 -3.32 -1.01 5.58
CA CYS A 125 -2.69 -1.46 6.81
C CYS A 125 -3.73 -1.98 7.82
N ASN A 126 -4.82 -1.24 8.04
CA ASN A 126 -5.87 -1.65 8.98
C ASN A 126 -6.54 -2.95 8.55
N THR A 127 -6.93 -3.06 7.28
CA THR A 127 -7.51 -4.29 6.73
C THR A 127 -6.54 -5.47 6.83
N SER A 128 -5.28 -5.26 6.49
CA SER A 128 -4.24 -6.26 6.66
C SER A 128 -4.08 -6.70 8.12
N LEU A 129 -4.15 -5.78 9.08
CA LEU A 129 -4.09 -6.11 10.50
C LEU A 129 -5.31 -6.90 10.98
N VAL A 130 -6.51 -6.63 10.46
CA VAL A 130 -7.71 -7.46 10.74
C VAL A 130 -7.45 -8.89 10.26
N LEU A 131 -7.06 -9.05 9.00
CA LEU A 131 -6.75 -10.37 8.42
C LEU A 131 -5.66 -11.10 9.20
N LYS A 132 -4.60 -10.39 9.62
CA LYS A 132 -3.54 -10.96 10.46
C LYS A 132 -4.11 -11.53 11.76
N LYS A 133 -4.98 -10.78 12.44
CA LYS A 133 -5.59 -11.25 13.69
C LYS A 133 -6.44 -12.49 13.46
N GLN A 134 -7.18 -12.56 12.35
CA GLN A 134 -7.99 -13.72 12.01
C GLN A 134 -7.14 -14.97 11.74
N PHE A 135 -6.06 -14.84 10.96
CA PHE A 135 -5.11 -15.94 10.78
C PHE A 135 -4.48 -16.37 12.12
N ALA A 136 -4.08 -15.43 12.97
CA ALA A 136 -3.51 -15.74 14.28
C ALA A 136 -4.50 -16.49 15.18
N GLU A 137 -5.77 -16.07 15.19
CA GLU A 137 -6.80 -16.74 15.98
C GLU A 137 -7.13 -18.13 15.44
N LEU A 138 -7.19 -18.29 14.12
CA LEU A 138 -7.34 -19.59 13.48
C LEU A 138 -6.19 -20.53 13.85
N ASN A 139 -4.95 -20.03 13.82
CA ASN A 139 -3.76 -20.77 14.23
C ASN A 139 -3.83 -21.21 15.70
N ARG A 140 -4.24 -20.30 16.61
CA ARG A 140 -4.42 -20.62 18.03
C ARG A 140 -5.51 -21.65 18.27
N LYS A 141 -6.67 -21.51 17.60
CA LYS A 141 -7.77 -22.48 17.66
C LYS A 141 -7.22 -23.85 17.24
N PHE A 142 -6.51 -23.94 16.11
CA PHE A 142 -5.89 -25.17 15.64
C PHE A 142 -4.94 -25.80 16.66
N GLN A 143 -3.96 -25.03 17.16
CA GLN A 143 -2.99 -25.50 18.15
C GLN A 143 -3.65 -26.01 19.44
N ARG A 144 -4.61 -25.26 20.00
CA ARG A 144 -5.35 -25.67 21.20
C ARG A 144 -6.12 -26.97 20.97
N TYR A 145 -6.77 -27.12 19.82
CA TYR A 145 -7.51 -28.35 19.51
C TYR A 145 -6.59 -29.56 19.41
N ILE A 146 -5.42 -29.39 18.81
CA ILE A 146 -4.47 -30.51 18.70
C ILE A 146 -3.92 -30.87 20.08
N GLN A 147 -3.43 -29.89 20.84
CA GLN A 147 -2.86 -30.14 22.17
C GLN A 147 -3.86 -30.79 23.15
N SER A 148 -5.11 -30.35 23.14
CA SER A 148 -6.14 -30.86 24.07
C SER A 148 -6.63 -32.28 23.74
N ASN A 149 -6.63 -32.69 22.46
CA ASN A 149 -7.30 -33.93 22.03
C ASN A 149 -6.35 -35.06 21.60
N ILE A 150 -5.03 -34.84 21.60
CA ILE A 150 -4.05 -35.91 21.30
C ILE A 150 -4.17 -37.09 22.27
N SER A 151 -4.49 -36.82 23.54
CA SER A 151 -4.44 -37.78 24.64
C SER A 151 -5.67 -38.71 24.75
N GLU A 152 -6.78 -38.40 24.08
CA GLU A 152 -8.04 -39.11 24.28
C GLU A 152 -8.47 -39.90 23.02
N VAL A 153 -8.66 -41.21 23.20
CA VAL A 153 -8.91 -42.18 22.10
C VAL A 153 -10.30 -42.02 21.45
N ASN A 154 -11.27 -41.42 22.13
CA ASN A 154 -12.66 -41.29 21.64
C ASN A 154 -12.98 -40.00 20.86
N LEU A 155 -11.97 -39.18 20.52
CA LEU A 155 -12.18 -37.84 19.96
C LEU A 155 -11.89 -37.70 18.45
N GLU A 156 -11.61 -38.79 17.75
CA GLU A 156 -11.27 -38.78 16.31
C GLU A 156 -12.28 -38.00 15.46
N GLY A 157 -13.58 -38.26 15.63
CA GLY A 157 -14.63 -37.56 14.89
C GLY A 157 -14.79 -36.08 15.25
N LYS A 158 -14.32 -35.63 16.42
CA LYS A 158 -14.29 -34.22 16.79
C LYS A 158 -13.09 -33.53 16.14
N ILE A 159 -11.92 -34.17 16.14
CA ILE A 159 -10.69 -33.67 15.49
C ILE A 159 -10.93 -33.47 14.00
N ILE A 160 -11.51 -34.46 13.31
CA ILE A 160 -11.83 -34.37 11.88
C ILE A 160 -12.77 -33.19 11.59
N ARG A 161 -13.83 -33.02 12.40
CA ARG A 161 -14.75 -31.87 12.27
C ARG A 161 -14.03 -30.54 12.47
N SER A 162 -13.13 -30.45 13.45
CA SER A 162 -12.34 -29.24 13.69
C SER A 162 -11.38 -28.93 12.53
N ILE A 163 -10.68 -29.93 11.99
CA ILE A 163 -9.80 -29.77 10.82
C ILE A 163 -10.59 -29.24 9.63
N ARG A 164 -11.75 -29.82 9.34
CA ARG A 164 -12.63 -29.35 8.26
C ARG A 164 -13.12 -27.93 8.48
N ASN A 165 -13.45 -27.57 9.71
CA ASN A 165 -13.87 -26.20 10.04
C ASN A 165 -12.71 -25.20 9.81
N ILE A 166 -11.49 -25.57 10.22
CA ILE A 166 -10.30 -24.75 10.01
C ILE A 166 -9.98 -24.61 8.53
N ASN A 167 -10.12 -25.70 7.76
CA ASN A 167 -9.96 -25.69 6.32
C ASN A 167 -10.93 -24.71 5.64
N LYS A 168 -12.21 -24.75 6.05
CA LYS A 168 -13.23 -23.84 5.56
C LYS A 168 -12.87 -22.38 5.89
N HIS A 169 -12.63 -22.06 7.16
CA HIS A 169 -12.28 -20.69 7.57
C HIS A 169 -11.00 -20.17 6.91
N TYR A 170 -10.00 -21.03 6.70
CA TYR A 170 -8.79 -20.64 5.98
C TYR A 170 -9.09 -20.29 4.52
N THR A 171 -9.93 -21.09 3.87
CA THR A 171 -10.33 -20.85 2.47
C THR A 171 -11.09 -19.54 2.36
N ASP A 172 -12.03 -19.29 3.27
CA ASP A 172 -12.78 -18.02 3.34
C ASP A 172 -11.83 -16.82 3.52
N LEU A 173 -10.84 -16.92 4.41
CA LEU A 173 -9.82 -15.87 4.59
C LEU A 173 -8.93 -15.68 3.35
N ALA A 174 -8.58 -16.77 2.65
CA ALA A 174 -7.80 -16.71 1.42
C ALA A 174 -8.57 -16.00 0.30
N GLU A 175 -9.87 -16.29 0.13
CA GLU A 175 -10.74 -15.59 -0.82
C GLU A 175 -10.84 -14.09 -0.52
N ILE A 176 -10.89 -13.72 0.76
CA ILE A 176 -10.87 -12.30 1.17
C ILE A 176 -9.50 -11.66 0.83
N CYS A 177 -8.39 -12.38 1.01
CA CYS A 177 -7.07 -11.90 0.58
C CYS A 177 -6.97 -11.72 -0.94
N ASP A 178 -7.58 -12.60 -1.72
CA ASP A 178 -7.62 -12.47 -3.18
C ASP A 178 -8.47 -11.28 -3.61
N CYS A 179 -9.64 -11.09 -2.99
CA CYS A 179 -10.45 -9.89 -3.21
C CYS A 179 -9.70 -8.61 -2.78
N PHE A 180 -8.93 -8.66 -1.70
CA PHE A 180 -8.07 -7.55 -1.31
C PHE A 180 -7.06 -7.21 -2.41
N ASN A 181 -6.39 -8.20 -3.01
CA ASN A 181 -5.47 -7.98 -4.11
C ASN A 181 -6.16 -7.36 -5.32
N ASP A 182 -7.37 -7.83 -5.63
CA ASP A 182 -8.19 -7.28 -6.70
C ASP A 182 -8.57 -5.81 -6.44
N LEU A 183 -8.80 -5.40 -5.20
CA LEU A 183 -9.24 -4.04 -4.85
C LEU A 183 -8.09 -3.05 -4.58
N PHE A 184 -6.97 -3.55 -4.06
CA PHE A 184 -5.84 -2.73 -3.59
C PHE A 184 -4.56 -2.95 -4.36
N GLY A 185 -4.44 -3.99 -5.18
CA GLY A 185 -3.21 -4.29 -5.90
C GLY A 185 -2.72 -3.10 -6.75
N LEU A 186 -3.65 -2.40 -7.40
CA LEU A 186 -3.33 -1.19 -8.16
C LEU A 186 -2.93 -0.02 -7.25
N LYS A 187 -3.67 0.21 -6.16
CA LYS A 187 -3.35 1.24 -5.16
C LYS A 187 -1.97 1.04 -4.54
N ILE A 188 -1.62 -0.20 -4.19
CA ILE A 188 -0.30 -0.55 -3.66
C ILE A 188 0.76 -0.23 -4.72
N THR A 189 0.55 -0.63 -5.98
CA THR A 189 1.47 -0.32 -7.08
C THR A 189 1.70 1.19 -7.22
N MET A 190 0.64 1.99 -7.17
CA MET A 190 0.72 3.45 -7.27
C MET A 190 1.47 4.07 -6.08
N VAL A 191 1.21 3.63 -4.85
CA VAL A 191 1.94 4.10 -3.66
C VAL A 191 3.43 3.79 -3.77
N LEU A 192 3.78 2.58 -4.23
CA LEU A 192 5.18 2.20 -4.44
C LEU A 192 5.86 3.04 -5.52
N TRP A 193 5.18 3.26 -6.65
CA TRP A 193 5.70 4.07 -7.76
C TRP A 193 5.89 5.54 -7.35
N GLN A 194 4.87 6.12 -6.71
CA GLN A 194 4.94 7.47 -6.18
C GLN A 194 6.10 7.60 -5.18
N ALA A 195 6.32 6.61 -4.33
CA ALA A 195 7.45 6.63 -3.40
C ALA A 195 8.80 6.69 -4.13
N VAL A 196 8.98 5.89 -5.20
CA VAL A 196 10.19 5.94 -6.02
C VAL A 196 10.36 7.33 -6.65
N LEU A 197 9.31 7.87 -7.29
CA LEU A 197 9.35 9.21 -7.90
C LEU A 197 9.65 10.30 -6.88
N LEU A 198 9.01 10.25 -5.71
CA LEU A 198 9.19 11.24 -4.66
C LEU A 198 10.62 11.18 -4.12
N ILE A 199 11.15 9.99 -3.81
CA ILE A 199 12.52 9.84 -3.35
C ILE A 199 13.51 10.36 -4.41
N LEU A 200 13.31 10.00 -5.68
CA LEU A 200 14.15 10.50 -6.76
C LEU A 200 14.10 12.02 -6.86
N ARG A 201 12.91 12.62 -6.82
CA ARG A 201 12.73 14.07 -6.84
C ARG A 201 13.47 14.75 -5.70
N GLN A 202 13.35 14.22 -4.48
CA GLN A 202 14.03 14.78 -3.31
C GLN A 202 15.54 14.65 -3.43
N VAL A 203 16.07 13.48 -3.81
CA VAL A 203 17.51 13.25 -3.95
C VAL A 203 18.10 14.13 -5.05
N CYS A 204 17.44 14.21 -6.21
CA CYS A 204 17.86 15.08 -7.31
C CYS A 204 17.84 16.55 -6.87
N GLY A 205 16.76 16.99 -6.19
CA GLY A 205 16.67 18.33 -5.64
C GLY A 205 17.82 18.67 -4.68
N LEU A 206 18.20 17.72 -3.80
CA LEU A 206 19.34 17.88 -2.90
C LEU A 206 20.67 18.08 -3.67
N PHE A 207 20.92 17.28 -4.72
CA PHE A 207 22.11 17.42 -5.57
C PHE A 207 22.12 18.74 -6.37
N MET A 208 20.96 19.20 -6.85
CA MET A 208 20.86 20.47 -7.57
C MET A 208 21.20 21.65 -6.66
N MET A 209 20.64 21.66 -5.44
CA MET A 209 20.85 22.73 -4.47
C MET A 209 22.31 22.81 -3.97
N HIS A 210 23.01 21.67 -3.91
CA HIS A 210 24.43 21.64 -3.58
C HIS A 210 25.29 22.37 -4.63
N GLU A 211 25.01 22.17 -5.92
CA GLU A 211 25.80 22.76 -7.01
C GLU A 211 25.59 24.28 -7.17
N ILE A 212 24.37 24.78 -6.90
CA ILE A 212 24.06 26.20 -7.08
C ILE A 212 24.58 27.06 -5.90
N ASN A 213 25.21 26.43 -4.89
CA ASN A 213 25.73 27.11 -3.70
C ASN A 213 24.67 27.99 -3.01
N VAL A 214 23.40 27.62 -3.18
CA VAL A 214 22.26 28.32 -2.56
C VAL A 214 22.38 28.04 -1.07
N ALA A 215 22.63 29.09 -0.29
CA ALA A 215 22.60 29.00 1.16
C ALA A 215 21.30 28.31 1.56
N TRP A 216 21.42 27.12 2.16
CA TRP A 216 20.28 26.35 2.63
C TRP A 216 19.38 27.27 3.44
N THR A 217 18.22 27.63 2.90
CA THR A 217 17.18 28.09 3.79
C THR A 217 16.79 26.83 4.55
N TRP A 218 17.10 26.79 5.86
CA TRP A 218 16.68 25.72 6.76
C TRP A 218 15.24 25.22 6.50
N PRO A 219 14.27 26.07 6.12
CA PRO A 219 12.94 25.63 5.70
C PRO A 219 12.92 24.65 4.51
N ALA A 220 13.70 24.89 3.44
CA ALA A 220 13.70 24.02 2.27
C ALA A 220 14.26 22.63 2.60
N PHE A 221 15.37 22.57 3.36
CA PHE A 221 15.93 21.31 3.85
C PHE A 221 14.92 20.52 4.69
N TYR A 222 14.26 21.21 5.63
CA TYR A 222 13.28 20.60 6.50
C TYR A 222 12.11 19.99 5.72
N LEU A 223 11.59 20.71 4.71
CA LEU A 223 10.51 20.22 3.86
C LEU A 223 10.91 18.96 3.09
N VAL A 224 12.13 18.92 2.54
CA VAL A 224 12.67 17.74 1.83
C VAL A 224 12.76 16.54 2.76
N ILE A 225 13.37 16.70 3.95
CA ILE A 225 13.51 15.62 4.94
C ILE A 225 12.14 15.14 5.41
N PHE A 226 11.22 16.07 5.69
CA PHE A 226 9.89 15.73 6.16
C PHE A 226 9.12 14.90 5.12
N ALA A 227 9.11 15.34 3.85
CA ALA A 227 8.48 14.62 2.75
C ALA A 227 9.10 13.23 2.55
N PHE A 228 10.44 13.14 2.58
CA PHE A 228 11.16 11.87 2.51
C PHE A 228 10.79 10.92 3.66
N THR A 229 10.82 11.42 4.89
CA THR A 229 10.53 10.62 6.09
C THR A 229 9.10 10.10 6.07
N LYS A 230 8.13 10.96 5.73
CA LYS A 230 6.72 10.58 5.57
C LYS A 230 6.55 9.45 4.55
N CYS A 231 7.17 9.60 3.37
CA CYS A 231 7.13 8.60 2.31
C CYS A 231 7.72 7.25 2.75
N VAL A 232 8.90 7.28 3.38
CA VAL A 232 9.56 6.08 3.89
C VAL A 232 8.69 5.39 4.94
N CYS A 233 8.16 6.13 5.91
CA CYS A 233 7.25 5.61 6.92
C CYS A 233 6.01 4.96 6.29
N GLN A 234 5.39 5.60 5.30
CA GLN A 234 4.21 5.09 4.62
C GLN A 234 4.49 3.74 3.92
N VAL A 235 5.57 3.67 3.14
CA VAL A 235 5.97 2.42 2.45
C VAL A 235 6.34 1.33 3.46
N LEU A 236 7.10 1.67 4.49
CA LEU A 236 7.49 0.72 5.54
C LEU A 236 6.26 0.16 6.26
N SER A 237 5.35 1.00 6.72
CA SER A 237 4.12 0.55 7.39
C SER A 237 3.32 -0.40 6.51
N MET A 238 3.10 -0.02 5.24
CA MET A 238 2.36 -0.86 4.29
C MET A 238 3.02 -2.22 4.08
N VAL A 239 4.31 -2.24 3.74
CA VAL A 239 5.04 -3.48 3.45
C VAL A 239 5.13 -4.38 4.69
N LEU A 240 5.37 -3.80 5.87
CA LEU A 240 5.47 -4.57 7.11
C LEU A 240 4.13 -5.17 7.53
N CYS A 241 3.02 -4.43 7.42
CA CYS A 241 1.68 -4.96 7.72
C CYS A 241 1.31 -6.12 6.80
N LEU A 242 1.43 -5.93 5.48
CA LEU A 242 1.11 -6.95 4.49
C LEU A 242 2.00 -8.19 4.65
N ASN A 243 3.32 -7.99 4.78
CA ASN A 243 4.24 -9.10 5.02
C ASN A 243 3.92 -9.83 6.33
N SER A 244 3.61 -9.11 7.41
CA SER A 244 3.29 -9.75 8.69
C SER A 244 2.03 -10.60 8.62
N THR A 245 1.06 -10.23 7.79
CA THR A 245 -0.18 -11.00 7.58
C THR A 245 0.12 -12.28 6.81
N THR A 246 0.90 -12.19 5.73
CA THR A 246 1.39 -13.36 4.98
C THR A 246 2.15 -14.34 5.87
N MET A 247 3.00 -13.84 6.78
CA MET A 247 3.77 -14.70 7.69
C MET A 247 2.86 -15.48 8.64
N GLU A 248 1.81 -14.86 9.16
CA GLU A 248 0.84 -15.53 10.03
C GLU A 248 0.12 -16.68 9.30
N ALA A 249 -0.29 -16.44 8.05
CA ALA A 249 -0.89 -17.50 7.22
C ALA A 249 0.10 -18.65 6.93
N ILE A 250 1.39 -18.34 6.74
CA ILE A 250 2.45 -19.35 6.58
C ILE A 250 2.68 -20.16 7.86
N ASP A 251 2.53 -19.54 9.02
CA ASP A 251 2.74 -20.22 10.30
C ASP A 251 1.63 -21.25 10.60
N ILE A 252 0.41 -21.07 10.07
CA ILE A 252 -0.64 -22.10 10.07
C ILE A 252 -0.20 -23.32 9.26
N LEU A 253 0.37 -23.12 8.07
CA LEU A 253 0.89 -24.19 7.21
C LEU A 253 1.99 -24.98 7.93
N LYS A 254 2.98 -24.28 8.50
CA LYS A 254 4.06 -24.93 9.27
C LYS A 254 3.52 -25.72 10.45
N THR A 255 2.57 -25.14 11.19
CA THR A 255 1.91 -25.82 12.32
C THR A 255 1.20 -27.08 11.83
N SER A 256 0.51 -27.01 10.70
CA SER A 256 -0.23 -28.15 10.12
C SER A 256 0.71 -29.27 9.68
N GLN A 257 1.84 -28.93 9.06
CA GLN A 257 2.87 -29.90 8.66
C GLN A 257 3.49 -30.62 9.88
N LEU A 258 3.84 -29.87 10.93
CA LEU A 258 4.37 -30.47 12.18
C LEU A 258 3.37 -31.43 12.85
N VAL A 259 2.09 -31.10 12.77
CA VAL A 259 1.02 -31.92 13.34
C VAL A 259 0.78 -33.16 12.50
N GLU A 260 0.81 -33.03 11.17
CA GLU A 260 0.75 -34.16 10.24
C GLU A 260 1.87 -35.16 10.53
N GLU A 261 3.11 -34.69 10.72
CA GLU A 261 4.25 -35.53 11.08
C GLU A 261 4.03 -36.26 12.41
N THR A 262 3.48 -35.57 13.40
CA THR A 262 3.23 -36.13 14.75
C THR A 262 2.10 -37.16 14.74
N LEU A 263 1.07 -36.97 13.90
CA LEU A 263 -0.14 -37.80 13.87
C LEU A 263 -0.18 -38.80 12.71
N ARG A 264 0.94 -39.00 12.03
CA ARG A 264 1.07 -39.83 10.82
C ARG A 264 0.55 -41.27 10.97
N HIS A 265 0.54 -41.81 12.19
CA HIS A 265 0.08 -43.17 12.48
C HIS A 265 -1.45 -43.31 12.57
N ARG A 266 -2.22 -42.21 12.64
CA ARG A 266 -3.70 -42.26 12.72
C ARG A 266 -4.29 -42.06 11.32
N SER A 267 -4.76 -43.14 10.70
CA SER A 267 -5.05 -43.18 9.26
C SER A 267 -6.04 -42.10 8.78
N LYS A 268 -7.18 -41.89 9.45
CA LYS A 268 -8.18 -40.92 8.99
C LYS A 268 -7.82 -39.46 9.33
N ILE A 269 -7.25 -39.20 10.50
CA ILE A 269 -6.81 -37.85 10.89
C ILE A 269 -5.65 -37.41 9.99
N ALA A 270 -4.71 -38.29 9.70
CA ALA A 270 -3.59 -38.02 8.80
C ALA A 270 -4.08 -37.70 7.38
N GLU A 271 -5.10 -38.40 6.88
CA GLU A 271 -5.69 -38.11 5.56
C GLU A 271 -6.31 -36.70 5.52
N GLU A 272 -7.09 -36.32 6.52
CA GLU A 272 -7.71 -34.99 6.60
C GLU A 272 -6.67 -33.87 6.81
N LEU A 273 -5.62 -34.11 7.60
CA LEU A 273 -4.50 -33.17 7.74
C LEU A 273 -3.74 -32.99 6.43
N LYS A 274 -3.51 -34.07 5.68
CA LYS A 274 -2.87 -34.00 4.37
C LYS A 274 -3.71 -33.20 3.36
N ILE A 275 -5.04 -33.32 3.42
CA ILE A 275 -5.96 -32.48 2.65
C ILE A 275 -5.81 -31.01 3.07
N LEU A 276 -5.83 -30.73 4.38
CA LEU A 276 -5.62 -29.38 4.90
C LEU A 276 -4.29 -28.79 4.42
N VAL A 277 -3.17 -29.50 4.59
CA VAL A 277 -1.84 -29.03 4.14
C VAL A 277 -1.83 -28.71 2.65
N ARG A 278 -2.45 -29.55 1.81
CA ARG A 278 -2.58 -29.26 0.38
C ARG A 278 -3.40 -27.99 0.11
N VAL A 279 -4.51 -27.78 0.82
CA VAL A 279 -5.32 -26.56 0.68
C VAL A 279 -4.50 -25.34 1.11
N LEU A 280 -3.79 -25.41 2.24
CA LEU A 280 -2.92 -24.34 2.74
C LEU A 280 -1.77 -24.01 1.76
N GLU A 281 -1.24 -25.01 1.05
CA GLU A 281 -0.21 -24.82 0.01
C GLU A 281 -0.77 -24.17 -1.26
N VAL A 282 -1.95 -24.60 -1.70
CA VAL A 282 -2.62 -24.09 -2.91
C VAL A 282 -3.13 -22.66 -2.70
N PHE A 283 -3.83 -22.41 -1.60
CA PHE A 283 -4.47 -21.13 -1.28
C PHE A 283 -3.59 -20.23 -0.40
N LYS A 284 -2.27 -20.35 -0.54
CA LYS A 284 -1.31 -19.58 0.26
C LYS A 284 -1.53 -18.08 0.04
N PRO A 285 -2.05 -17.32 1.03
CA PRO A 285 -2.35 -15.91 0.86
C PRO A 285 -1.07 -15.13 0.53
N GLN A 286 -1.14 -14.33 -0.52
CA GLN A 286 -0.04 -13.46 -0.92
C GLN A 286 -0.62 -12.09 -1.24
N PHE A 287 -0.09 -11.04 -0.62
CA PHE A 287 -0.43 -9.68 -1.00
C PHE A 287 0.40 -9.28 -2.21
N THR A 288 -0.26 -8.86 -3.29
CA THR A 288 0.40 -8.53 -4.55
C THR A 288 0.04 -7.12 -5.02
N ALA A 289 1.00 -6.45 -5.63
CA ALA A 289 0.81 -5.24 -6.41
C ALA A 289 0.47 -5.64 -7.85
N CYS A 290 -0.81 -5.53 -8.22
CA CYS A 290 -1.37 -5.89 -9.53
C CYS A 290 -1.02 -7.32 -10.00
N GLY A 291 -0.81 -8.27 -9.09
CA GLY A 291 -0.34 -9.62 -9.45
C GLY A 291 1.13 -9.70 -9.94
N PHE A 292 1.80 -8.58 -10.20
CA PHE A 292 3.17 -8.55 -10.72
C PHE A 292 4.22 -8.66 -9.60
N LEU A 293 3.95 -8.04 -8.44
CA LEU A 293 4.91 -7.92 -7.37
C LEU A 293 4.33 -8.41 -6.05
N VAL A 294 4.83 -9.54 -5.54
CA VAL A 294 4.50 -10.01 -4.20
C VAL A 294 5.16 -9.10 -3.16
N ILE A 295 4.36 -8.57 -2.23
CA ILE A 295 4.81 -7.65 -1.19
C ILE A 295 5.44 -8.45 -0.05
N LYS A 296 6.76 -8.29 0.11
CA LYS A 296 7.58 -8.94 1.14
C LYS A 296 8.53 -7.92 1.75
N LYS A 297 9.19 -8.25 2.87
CA LYS A 297 10.26 -7.39 3.43
C LYS A 297 11.36 -7.06 2.40
N SER A 298 11.69 -8.00 1.52
CA SER A 298 12.66 -7.78 0.43
C SER A 298 12.20 -6.77 -0.61
N THR A 299 10.90 -6.45 -0.70
CA THR A 299 10.39 -5.37 -1.54
C THR A 299 11.01 -4.02 -1.15
N LEU A 300 11.28 -3.78 0.14
CA LEU A 300 11.94 -2.55 0.61
C LEU A 300 13.35 -2.41 0.04
N ILE A 301 14.12 -3.50 0.06
CA ILE A 301 15.47 -3.53 -0.49
C ILE A 301 15.42 -3.26 -2.01
N ARG A 302 14.50 -3.92 -2.71
CA ARG A 302 14.31 -3.68 -4.16
C ARG A 302 13.96 -2.24 -4.50
N LEU A 303 13.15 -1.57 -3.67
CA LEU A 303 12.83 -0.15 -3.88
C LEU A 303 14.07 0.73 -3.69
N LEU A 304 14.89 0.44 -2.68
CA LEU A 304 16.15 1.14 -2.47
C LEU A 304 17.12 0.90 -3.64
N ASP A 305 17.20 -0.33 -4.16
CA ASP A 305 18.03 -0.64 -5.33
C ASP A 305 17.58 0.17 -6.55
N VAL A 306 16.28 0.20 -6.84
CA VAL A 306 15.71 0.98 -7.95
C VAL A 306 16.01 2.47 -7.79
N VAL A 307 15.81 3.03 -6.59
CA VAL A 307 16.14 4.43 -6.31
C VAL A 307 17.63 4.67 -6.52
N ALA A 308 18.50 3.86 -5.92
CA ALA A 308 19.95 4.04 -6.01
C ALA A 308 20.44 4.00 -7.45
N THR A 309 19.98 3.01 -8.24
CA THR A 309 20.31 2.91 -9.67
C THR A 309 19.88 4.16 -10.43
N ASN A 310 18.66 4.65 -10.22
CA ASN A 310 18.17 5.85 -10.90
C ASN A 310 18.91 7.12 -10.46
N VAL A 311 19.29 7.23 -9.18
CA VAL A 311 20.12 8.34 -8.68
C VAL A 311 21.48 8.35 -9.37
N VAL A 312 22.15 7.20 -9.48
CA VAL A 312 23.43 7.08 -10.19
C VAL A 312 23.30 7.54 -11.64
N VAL A 313 22.29 7.04 -12.35
CA VAL A 313 22.03 7.44 -13.75
C VAL A 313 21.81 8.95 -13.88
N VAL A 314 21.04 9.57 -12.97
CA VAL A 314 20.82 11.02 -13.00
C VAL A 314 22.12 11.79 -12.77
N VAL A 315 22.94 11.35 -11.80
CA VAL A 315 24.23 11.98 -11.49
C VAL A 315 25.20 11.88 -12.68
N GLU A 316 25.31 10.71 -13.32
CA GLU A 316 26.16 10.49 -14.50
C GLU A 316 25.69 11.28 -15.73
N PHE A 317 24.38 11.32 -15.97
CA PHE A 317 23.82 12.09 -17.07
C PHE A 317 24.13 13.58 -16.90
N ARG A 318 24.03 14.09 -15.66
CA ARG A 318 24.33 15.48 -15.34
C ARG A 318 25.82 15.80 -15.49
N SER A 319 26.72 14.95 -14.99
CA SER A 319 28.16 15.18 -15.12
C SER A 319 28.59 15.24 -16.60
N THR A 320 27.99 14.39 -17.43
CA THR A 320 28.21 14.37 -18.88
C THR A 320 27.71 15.65 -19.55
N LEU A 321 26.55 16.18 -19.14
CA LEU A 321 26.03 17.45 -19.65
C LEU A 321 26.92 18.63 -19.25
N ALA A 322 27.35 18.70 -17.99
CA ALA A 322 28.23 19.76 -17.51
C ALA A 322 29.58 19.78 -18.25
N GLN A 323 30.14 18.61 -18.57
CA GLN A 323 31.38 18.53 -19.38
C GLN A 323 31.19 19.07 -20.80
N LYS A 324 30.02 18.81 -21.42
CA LYS A 324 29.70 19.34 -22.75
C LYS A 324 29.48 20.85 -22.78
N GLU A 325 28.99 21.45 -21.69
CA GLU A 325 28.81 22.90 -21.59
C GLU A 325 30.14 23.65 -21.43
N GLN A 326 31.19 22.96 -20.97
CA GLN A 326 32.54 23.52 -20.79
C GLN A 326 33.45 23.37 -22.02
N SER A 327 33.07 22.53 -23.00
CA SER A 327 33.82 22.25 -24.24
C SER A 327 33.36 23.10 -25.41
#